data_AF-A0A8B3DK65-F1
#
_entry.id   AF-A0A8B3DK65-F1
#
_cell.length_a   1.000
_cell.length_b   1.000
_cell.length_c   1.000
_cell.angle_alpha   90.00
_cell.angle_beta   90.00
_cell.angle_gamma   90.00
#
_symmetry.space_group_name_H-M   'P 1'
#
loop_
_entity.id
_entity.type
_entity.pdbx_description
1 polymer ?
#
loop_
_entity_poly.entity_id
_entity_poly.type
_entity_poly.pdbx_seq_one_letter_code
_entity_poly.pdbx_strand_id
1 'polypeptide(L)'
;MTLKTSRKQVPAAAKVLHKLAGNWQFANHVLNFGCGRFPDLTKEYLTNYHNQVMSVTNYDPNNEDDQDVVTDIKLIDREVRRFDVVLCANVLNVCKDLDAALLDLQRIDFDTAVIQIYEGNRSGKGRKTRDGYQRNELVADYMQKVLQYFYQFDVTLHRSHKAIVIAKGKRYYHIDDINEVDQVVNEVE
;
A
#
# COMPACT_ATOMS: atom_id res chain seq x y z
N MET A 1 -6.28 -2.75 -8.47
CA MET A 1 -7.43 -2.29 -9.27
C MET A 1 -8.70 -2.12 -8.44
N THR A 2 -9.00 -0.90 -8.00
CA THR A 2 -10.19 -0.49 -7.21
C THR A 2 -11.40 -0.23 -8.12
N LEU A 3 -12.59 -0.72 -7.75
CA LEU A 3 -13.85 -0.20 -8.32
C LEU A 3 -14.03 1.26 -7.89
N LYS A 4 -14.75 2.09 -8.67
CA LYS A 4 -15.12 3.50 -8.35
C LYS A 4 -15.96 3.59 -7.05
N THR A 5 -15.43 3.15 -5.91
CA THR A 5 -16.09 2.83 -4.63
C THR A 5 -15.55 3.67 -3.47
N SER A 6 -14.55 4.53 -3.72
CA SER A 6 -13.82 5.24 -2.68
C SER A 6 -14.76 6.11 -1.86
N ARG A 7 -14.93 5.72 -0.59
CA ARG A 7 -15.64 6.49 0.43
C ARG A 7 -14.71 7.59 0.96
N LYS A 8 -15.27 8.64 1.58
CA LYS A 8 -14.51 9.64 2.36
C LYS A 8 -13.92 9.03 3.65
N GLN A 9 -13.14 7.95 3.53
CA GLN A 9 -12.40 7.32 4.63
C GLN A 9 -10.95 7.82 4.69
N VAL A 10 -10.58 8.71 3.79
CA VAL A 10 -9.27 9.37 3.69
C VAL A 10 -8.71 9.81 5.05
N PRO A 11 -9.47 10.51 5.93
CA PRO A 11 -8.92 10.94 7.23
C PRO A 11 -8.62 9.77 8.17
N ALA A 12 -9.42 8.71 8.12
CA ALA A 12 -9.25 7.54 8.98
C ALA A 12 -8.05 6.70 8.53
N ALA A 13 -7.87 6.53 7.21
CA ALA A 13 -6.75 5.80 6.64
C ALA A 13 -5.41 6.51 6.91
N ALA A 14 -5.34 7.83 6.70
CA ALA A 14 -4.16 8.63 7.02
C ALA A 14 -3.78 8.51 8.52
N LYS A 15 -4.76 8.64 9.43
CA LYS A 15 -4.52 8.45 10.88
C LYS A 15 -3.98 7.07 11.24
N VAL A 16 -4.48 6.02 10.59
CA VAL A 16 -3.98 4.64 10.80
C VAL A 16 -2.53 4.54 10.32
N LEU A 17 -2.21 5.09 9.16
CA LEU A 17 -0.85 5.11 8.63
C LEU A 17 0.11 5.84 9.57
N HIS A 18 -0.21 7.05 10.03
CA HIS A 18 0.67 7.82 10.93
C HIS A 18 0.94 7.07 12.24
N LYS A 19 -0.03 6.28 12.70
CA LYS A 19 0.10 5.51 13.94
C LYS A 19 0.92 4.23 13.76
N LEU A 20 0.89 3.62 12.57
CA LEU A 20 1.42 2.27 12.35
C LEU A 20 2.70 2.24 11.51
N ALA A 21 2.95 3.25 10.68
CA ALA A 21 4.20 3.38 9.96
C ALA A 21 5.28 3.92 10.91
N GLY A 22 6.15 3.04 11.41
CA GLY A 22 7.18 3.40 12.40
C GLY A 22 8.19 4.43 11.91
N ASN A 23 8.40 4.52 10.59
CA ASN A 23 9.27 5.49 9.93
C ASN A 23 8.55 6.79 9.51
N TRP A 24 7.26 6.98 9.83
CA TRP A 24 6.46 8.12 9.37
C TRP A 24 7.11 9.48 9.65
N GLN A 25 7.72 9.64 10.82
CA GLN A 25 8.35 10.91 11.22
C GLN A 25 9.52 11.34 10.32
N PHE A 26 10.05 10.43 9.49
CA PHE A 26 11.15 10.66 8.56
C PHE A 26 10.74 10.47 7.09
N ALA A 27 9.46 10.23 6.80
CA ALA A 27 8.99 9.94 5.46
C ALA A 27 9.01 11.20 4.59
N ASN A 28 9.67 11.13 3.43
CA ASN A 28 9.76 12.19 2.43
C ASN A 28 8.97 11.84 1.16
N HIS A 29 8.90 10.55 0.81
CA HIS A 29 8.20 10.05 -0.36
C HIS A 29 7.11 9.05 0.04
N VAL A 30 5.85 9.43 -0.18
CA VAL A 30 4.69 8.62 0.17
C VAL A 30 3.96 8.19 -1.10
N LEU A 31 3.61 6.91 -1.20
CA LEU A 31 2.73 6.39 -2.24
C LEU A 31 1.31 6.23 -1.69
N ASN A 32 0.32 6.82 -2.35
CA ASN A 32 -1.09 6.55 -2.15
C ASN A 32 -1.55 5.52 -3.19
N PHE A 33 -1.48 4.24 -2.83
CA PHE A 33 -1.75 3.10 -3.70
C PHE A 33 -3.26 2.83 -3.78
N GLY A 34 -3.79 2.77 -5.00
CA GLY A 34 -5.22 2.66 -5.29
C GLY A 34 -6.00 3.88 -4.78
N CYS A 35 -5.52 5.09 -5.11
CA CYS A 35 -6.00 6.36 -4.54
C CYS A 35 -7.50 6.62 -4.76
N GLY A 36 -8.12 5.97 -5.76
CA GLY A 36 -9.52 6.16 -6.09
C GLY A 36 -9.84 7.60 -6.49
N ARG A 37 -11.04 8.06 -6.12
CA ARG A 37 -11.63 9.34 -6.56
C ARG A 37 -11.16 10.57 -5.80
N PHE A 38 -10.42 10.42 -4.69
CA PHE A 38 -10.06 11.55 -3.81
C PHE A 38 -8.54 11.61 -3.53
N PRO A 39 -7.68 11.63 -4.58
CA PRO A 39 -6.24 11.68 -4.42
C PRO A 39 -5.78 12.97 -3.70
N ASP A 40 -6.30 14.14 -4.10
CA ASP A 40 -5.93 15.43 -3.51
C ASP A 40 -6.29 15.54 -2.03
N LEU A 41 -7.47 15.06 -1.66
CA LEU A 41 -7.88 15.04 -0.26
C LEU A 41 -6.92 14.15 0.55
N THR A 42 -6.48 13.03 -0.02
CA THR A 42 -5.53 12.14 0.68
C THR A 42 -4.18 12.81 0.84
N LYS A 43 -3.70 13.48 -0.20
CA LYS A 43 -2.48 14.29 -0.15
C LYS A 43 -2.59 15.38 0.93
N GLU A 44 -3.69 16.13 0.98
CA GLU A 44 -3.92 17.17 2.01
C GLU A 44 -3.84 16.59 3.43
N TYR A 45 -4.48 15.44 3.67
CA TYR A 45 -4.45 14.78 4.98
C TYR A 45 -3.07 14.24 5.38
N LEU A 46 -2.26 13.84 4.42
CA LEU A 46 -0.90 13.36 4.65
C LEU A 46 0.08 14.53 4.90
N THR A 47 -0.05 15.64 4.15
CA THR A 47 0.91 16.76 4.19
C THR A 47 0.55 17.83 5.22
N ASN A 48 -0.67 18.36 5.18
CA ASN A 48 -1.00 19.64 5.85
C ASN A 48 -1.24 19.49 7.35
N TYR A 49 -1.62 18.30 7.80
CA TYR A 49 -1.88 18.05 9.22
C TYR A 49 -0.61 17.71 10.02
N HIS A 50 0.53 17.57 9.34
CA HIS A 50 1.75 17.02 9.95
C HIS A 50 2.99 17.90 9.80
N ASN A 51 2.89 19.09 9.19
CA ASN A 51 3.99 20.07 9.05
C ASN A 51 5.31 19.45 8.55
N GLN A 52 5.22 18.38 7.76
CA GLN A 52 6.37 17.71 7.15
C GLN A 52 6.38 18.00 5.65
N VAL A 53 7.54 18.36 5.13
CA VAL A 53 7.74 18.52 3.68
C VAL A 53 7.88 17.13 3.08
N MET A 54 6.82 16.63 2.45
CA MET A 54 6.81 15.33 1.77
C MET A 54 6.15 15.43 0.40
N SER A 55 6.57 14.57 -0.53
CA SER A 55 5.90 14.36 -1.80
C SER A 55 4.96 13.16 -1.72
N VAL A 56 3.74 13.31 -2.23
CA VAL A 56 2.76 12.21 -2.35
C VAL A 56 2.58 11.87 -3.82
N THR A 57 2.87 10.62 -4.19
CA THR A 57 2.53 10.06 -5.51
C THR A 57 1.21 9.31 -5.39
N ASN A 58 0.26 9.60 -6.28
CA ASN A 58 -0.99 8.88 -6.35
C ASN A 58 -0.92 7.84 -7.47
N TYR A 59 -1.31 6.61 -7.16
CA TYR A 59 -1.38 5.53 -8.13
C TYR A 59 -2.77 4.90 -8.11
N ASP A 60 -3.39 4.77 -9.27
CA ASP A 60 -4.60 3.96 -9.46
C ASP A 60 -4.71 3.56 -10.93
N PRO A 61 -4.57 2.27 -11.28
CA PRO A 61 -4.62 1.82 -12.68
C PRO A 61 -5.98 2.01 -13.34
N ASN A 62 -7.03 2.33 -12.57
CA ASN A 62 -8.37 2.55 -13.08
C ASN A 62 -8.77 4.04 -13.10
N ASN A 63 -7.87 4.96 -12.76
CA ASN A 63 -8.14 6.39 -12.76
C ASN A 63 -7.65 7.03 -14.06
N GLU A 64 -8.49 6.99 -15.09
CA GLU A 64 -8.23 7.59 -16.40
C GLU A 64 -8.60 9.08 -16.46
N ASP A 65 -9.28 9.59 -15.42
CA ASP A 65 -9.90 10.92 -15.43
C ASP A 65 -8.97 12.01 -14.85
N ASP A 66 -7.91 11.61 -14.11
CA ASP A 66 -7.02 12.51 -13.37
C ASP A 66 -5.57 12.39 -13.87
N GLN A 67 -5.03 13.47 -14.44
CA GLN A 67 -3.69 13.50 -15.04
C GLN A 67 -2.56 13.42 -14.01
N ASP A 68 -2.83 13.75 -12.74
CA ASP A 68 -1.85 13.70 -11.66
C ASP A 68 -1.77 12.31 -11.00
N VAL A 69 -2.55 11.35 -11.50
CA VAL A 69 -2.56 9.96 -11.03
C VAL A 69 -1.79 9.07 -12.00
N VAL A 70 -0.81 8.34 -11.45
CA VAL A 70 -0.09 7.32 -12.20
C VAL A 70 -1.00 6.12 -12.43
N THR A 71 -1.14 5.70 -13.68
CA THR A 71 -1.97 4.55 -14.08
C THR A 71 -1.15 3.31 -14.45
N ASP A 72 0.07 3.50 -14.96
CA ASP A 72 1.00 2.40 -15.27
C ASP A 72 1.98 2.17 -14.11
N ILE A 73 1.95 0.96 -13.55
CA ILE A 73 2.82 0.53 -12.44
C ILE A 73 4.31 0.67 -12.80
N LYS A 74 4.68 0.51 -14.08
CA LYS A 74 6.07 0.62 -14.56
C LYS A 74 6.68 1.99 -14.38
N LEU A 75 5.86 3.03 -14.19
CA LEU A 75 6.34 4.40 -13.97
C LEU A 75 6.73 4.66 -12.51
N ILE A 76 6.47 3.71 -11.61
CA ILE A 76 6.70 3.82 -10.16
C ILE A 76 7.18 2.52 -9.53
N ASP A 77 7.60 1.53 -10.31
CA ASP A 77 8.11 0.28 -9.76
C ASP A 77 9.49 0.46 -9.13
N ARG A 78 10.01 -0.63 -8.55
CA ARG A 78 11.29 -0.65 -7.82
C ARG A 78 12.50 -0.16 -8.61
N GLU A 79 12.49 -0.25 -9.94
CA GLU A 79 13.61 0.22 -10.78
C GLU A 79 13.55 1.74 -10.99
N VAL A 80 12.38 2.34 -10.81
CA VAL A 80 12.14 3.76 -11.10
C VAL A 80 12.15 4.60 -9.84
N ARG A 81 11.49 4.13 -8.77
CA ARG A 81 11.30 4.95 -7.57
C ARG A 81 11.10 4.12 -6.31
N ARG A 82 11.79 4.55 -5.25
CA ARG A 82 11.59 4.10 -3.88
C ARG A 82 10.65 5.02 -3.10
N PHE A 83 9.82 4.44 -2.22
CA PHE A 83 8.93 5.15 -1.31
C PHE A 83 9.28 4.85 0.15
N ASP A 84 9.22 5.85 1.03
CA ASP A 84 9.44 5.60 2.45
C ASP A 84 8.20 4.94 3.07
N VAL A 85 7.01 5.39 2.67
CA VAL A 85 5.74 4.84 3.15
C VAL A 85 4.74 4.65 2.02
N VAL A 86 4.05 3.51 2.02
CA VAL A 86 2.91 3.23 1.12
C VAL A 86 1.62 3.17 1.93
N LEU A 87 0.62 3.93 1.51
CA LEU A 87 -0.76 3.81 1.95
C LEU A 87 -1.55 2.97 0.95
N CYS A 88 -2.09 1.83 1.39
CA CYS A 88 -3.03 1.02 0.62
C CYS A 88 -4.39 1.03 1.32
N ALA A 89 -5.16 2.09 1.07
CA ALA A 89 -6.39 2.37 1.81
C ALA A 89 -7.60 1.67 1.18
N ASN A 90 -8.04 0.56 1.80
CA ASN A 90 -9.23 -0.19 1.41
C ASN A 90 -9.21 -0.76 -0.02
N VAL A 91 -8.05 -0.85 -0.66
CA VAL A 91 -7.91 -1.34 -2.03
C VAL A 91 -8.28 -2.81 -2.14
N LEU A 92 -7.74 -3.65 -1.25
CA LEU A 92 -7.92 -5.11 -1.32
C LEU A 92 -9.38 -5.55 -1.13
N ASN A 93 -10.15 -4.76 -0.38
CA ASN A 93 -11.57 -5.03 -0.14
C ASN A 93 -12.45 -4.72 -1.37
N VAL A 94 -12.02 -3.79 -2.23
CA VAL A 94 -12.83 -3.30 -3.37
C VAL A 94 -12.25 -3.70 -4.72
N CYS A 95 -11.12 -4.39 -4.73
CA CYS A 95 -10.51 -4.84 -5.97
C CYS A 95 -11.23 -6.06 -6.55
N LYS A 96 -11.29 -6.10 -7.88
CA LYS A 96 -11.83 -7.27 -8.61
C LYS A 96 -10.93 -8.48 -8.41
N ASP A 97 -9.63 -8.27 -8.60
CA ASP A 97 -8.59 -9.27 -8.47
C ASP A 97 -7.64 -8.89 -7.33
N LEU A 98 -7.54 -9.80 -6.34
CA LEU A 98 -6.71 -9.63 -5.16
C LEU A 98 -5.25 -10.00 -5.43
N ASP A 99 -5.01 -11.01 -6.28
CA ASP A 99 -3.66 -11.43 -6.67
C ASP A 99 -2.98 -10.33 -7.49
N ALA A 100 -3.69 -9.77 -8.47
CA ALA A 100 -3.16 -8.68 -9.29
C ALA A 100 -2.82 -7.45 -8.43
N ALA A 101 -3.69 -7.06 -7.49
CA ALA A 101 -3.43 -5.90 -6.62
C ALA A 101 -2.24 -6.11 -5.68
N LEU A 102 -2.06 -7.33 -5.16
CA LEU A 102 -0.90 -7.66 -4.31
C LEU A 102 0.38 -7.76 -5.14
N LEU A 103 0.31 -8.29 -6.37
CA LEU A 103 1.44 -8.32 -7.30
C LEU A 103 1.90 -6.90 -7.68
N ASP A 104 0.97 -5.99 -7.98
CA ASP A 104 1.29 -4.58 -8.24
C ASP A 104 1.96 -3.94 -7.04
N LEU A 105 1.41 -4.15 -5.82
CA LEU A 105 2.00 -3.61 -4.60
C LEU A 105 3.40 -4.18 -4.34
N GLN A 106 3.63 -5.46 -4.65
CA GLN A 106 4.93 -6.12 -4.48
C GLN A 106 6.01 -5.58 -5.44
N ARG A 107 5.62 -5.00 -6.58
CA ARG A 107 6.55 -4.38 -7.55
C ARG A 107 7.13 -3.07 -7.04
N ILE A 108 6.45 -2.40 -6.11
CA ILE A 108 6.88 -1.14 -5.53
C ILE A 108 8.03 -1.37 -4.56
N ASP A 109 9.07 -0.55 -4.64
CA ASP A 109 10.10 -0.49 -3.59
C ASP A 109 9.65 0.43 -2.45
N PHE A 110 9.57 -0.11 -1.23
CA PHE A 110 9.15 0.65 -0.05
C PHE A 110 9.78 0.17 1.27
N ASP A 111 9.93 1.06 2.25
CA ASP A 111 10.33 0.64 3.62
C ASP A 111 9.16 0.10 4.41
N THR A 112 8.00 0.77 4.36
CA THR A 112 6.80 0.37 5.10
C THR A 112 5.53 0.59 4.27
N ALA A 113 4.69 -0.44 4.17
CA ALA A 113 3.35 -0.34 3.61
C ALA A 113 2.30 -0.58 4.70
N VAL A 114 1.27 0.27 4.73
CA VAL A 114 0.10 0.15 5.60
C VAL A 114 -1.11 -0.15 4.74
N ILE A 115 -1.61 -1.39 4.83
CA ILE A 115 -2.82 -1.85 4.17
C ILE A 115 -3.98 -1.71 5.15
N GLN A 116 -4.90 -0.78 4.90
CA GLN A 116 -6.10 -0.61 5.70
C GLN A 116 -7.26 -1.36 5.05
N ILE A 117 -8.06 -2.08 5.85
CA ILE A 117 -9.22 -2.86 5.39
C ILE A 117 -10.50 -2.29 6.00
N TYR A 118 -11.48 -1.97 5.16
CA TYR A 118 -12.83 -1.66 5.63
C TYR A 118 -13.70 -2.91 5.67
N GLU A 119 -13.88 -3.47 6.87
CA GLU A 119 -14.67 -4.68 7.11
C GLU A 119 -16.20 -4.49 7.01
N GLY A 120 -16.68 -3.29 6.65
CA GLY A 120 -18.12 -3.04 6.50
C GLY A 120 -18.94 -3.32 7.76
N ASN A 121 -19.94 -4.18 7.62
CA ASN A 121 -20.79 -4.70 8.70
C ASN A 121 -20.16 -5.88 9.47
N ARG A 122 -18.92 -6.24 9.15
CA ARG A 122 -18.14 -7.34 9.76
C ARG A 122 -18.79 -8.70 9.59
N SER A 123 -19.58 -8.91 8.53
CA SER A 123 -20.19 -10.21 8.27
C SER A 123 -19.22 -11.23 7.71
N GLY A 124 -18.01 -10.82 7.29
CA GLY A 124 -17.04 -11.70 6.61
C GLY A 124 -17.51 -12.14 5.22
N LYS A 125 -18.51 -11.46 4.63
CA LYS A 125 -19.20 -11.89 3.42
C LYS A 125 -19.27 -10.78 2.39
N GLY A 126 -18.78 -11.09 1.19
CA GLY A 126 -18.79 -10.17 0.06
C GLY A 126 -20.20 -9.84 -0.39
N ARG A 127 -20.43 -8.58 -0.76
CA ARG A 127 -21.71 -8.14 -1.31
C ARG A 127 -21.55 -6.98 -2.29
N LYS A 128 -22.50 -6.89 -3.21
CA LYS A 128 -22.68 -5.69 -4.03
C LYS A 128 -23.22 -4.57 -3.14
N THR A 129 -22.55 -3.43 -3.16
CA THR A 129 -23.00 -2.19 -2.54
C THR A 129 -23.41 -1.19 -3.62
N ARG A 130 -23.99 -0.06 -3.24
CA ARG A 130 -24.28 1.05 -4.17
C ARG A 130 -23.06 1.44 -4.99
N ASP A 131 -21.88 1.41 -4.38
CA ASP A 131 -20.67 1.94 -4.98
C ASP A 131 -19.85 0.86 -5.73
N GLY A 132 -20.23 -0.42 -5.62
CA GLY A 132 -19.51 -1.56 -6.22
C GLY A 132 -19.45 -2.78 -5.29
N TYR A 133 -18.79 -3.84 -5.75
CA TYR A 133 -18.55 -5.03 -4.91
C TYR A 133 -17.55 -4.69 -3.79
N GLN A 134 -17.83 -5.20 -2.59
CA GLN A 134 -16.92 -5.14 -1.44
C GLN A 134 -16.87 -6.53 -0.82
N ARG A 135 -15.66 -7.01 -0.50
CA ARG A 135 -15.43 -8.33 0.13
C ARG A 135 -15.95 -8.40 1.56
N ASN A 136 -15.88 -7.32 2.34
CA ASN A 136 -16.24 -7.27 3.77
C ASN A 136 -15.68 -8.43 4.62
N GLU A 137 -14.58 -9.02 4.16
CA GLU A 137 -13.78 -9.99 4.91
C GLU A 137 -13.14 -9.26 6.10
N LEU A 138 -12.78 -10.02 7.14
CA LEU A 138 -12.04 -9.46 8.27
C LEU A 138 -10.60 -9.23 7.84
N VAL A 139 -9.92 -8.25 8.45
CA VAL A 139 -8.51 -7.97 8.12
C VAL A 139 -7.62 -9.22 8.27
N ALA A 140 -7.95 -10.11 9.19
CA ALA A 140 -7.21 -11.34 9.42
C ALA A 140 -7.30 -12.33 8.24
N ASP A 141 -8.39 -12.30 7.47
CA ASP A 141 -8.61 -13.20 6.35
C ASP A 141 -7.66 -12.89 5.18
N TYR A 142 -7.13 -11.66 5.12
CA TYR A 142 -6.14 -11.25 4.11
C TYR A 142 -4.72 -11.77 4.42
N MET A 143 -4.44 -12.18 5.67
CA MET A 143 -3.06 -12.43 6.11
C MET A 143 -2.36 -13.54 5.34
N GLN A 144 -3.04 -14.66 5.07
CA GLN A 144 -2.45 -15.77 4.33
C GLN A 144 -1.95 -15.31 2.96
N LYS A 145 -2.76 -14.48 2.28
CA LYS A 145 -2.46 -14.02 0.93
C LYS A 145 -1.41 -12.92 0.93
N VAL A 146 -1.46 -11.99 1.89
CA VAL A 146 -0.39 -10.99 2.06
C VAL A 146 0.94 -11.70 2.33
N LEU A 147 0.98 -12.70 3.22
CA LEU A 147 2.20 -13.46 3.50
C LEU A 147 2.73 -14.20 2.28
N GLN A 148 1.88 -14.69 1.38
CA GLN A 148 2.32 -15.33 0.14
C GLN A 148 3.12 -14.38 -0.77
N TYR A 149 2.71 -13.11 -0.87
CA TYR A 149 3.38 -12.11 -1.71
C TYR A 149 4.55 -11.41 -0.99
N PHE A 150 4.46 -11.28 0.33
CA PHE A 150 5.42 -10.51 1.14
C PHE A 150 6.15 -11.39 2.16
N TYR A 151 6.42 -12.66 1.83
CA TYR A 151 7.06 -13.64 2.73
C TYR A 151 8.47 -13.25 3.20
N GLN A 152 9.14 -12.34 2.47
CA GLN A 152 10.46 -11.81 2.80
C GLN A 152 10.42 -10.59 3.75
N PHE A 153 9.23 -10.02 3.97
CA PHE A 153 9.03 -8.82 4.79
C PHE A 153 8.55 -9.20 6.20
N ASP A 154 8.71 -8.27 7.14
CA ASP A 154 8.05 -8.38 8.43
C ASP A 154 6.59 -7.93 8.27
N VAL A 155 5.66 -8.89 8.37
CA VAL A 155 4.22 -8.65 8.20
C VAL A 155 3.51 -8.74 9.55
N THR A 156 2.89 -7.64 9.98
CA THR A 156 2.19 -7.52 11.28
C THR A 156 0.71 -7.24 11.10
N LEU A 157 -0.14 -8.02 11.77
CA LEU A 157 -1.58 -7.82 11.81
C LEU A 157 -2.00 -6.89 12.96
N HIS A 158 -2.61 -5.75 12.64
CA HIS A 158 -3.19 -4.81 13.62
C HIS A 158 -4.73 -4.88 13.61
N ARG A 159 -5.29 -5.82 14.37
CA ARG A 159 -6.76 -6.04 14.43
C ARG A 159 -7.55 -4.81 14.89
N SER A 160 -7.05 -4.08 15.89
CA SER A 160 -7.72 -2.89 16.44
C SER A 160 -7.81 -1.74 15.44
N HIS A 161 -6.86 -1.67 14.50
CA HIS A 161 -6.80 -0.66 13.44
C HIS A 161 -7.33 -1.17 12.10
N LYS A 162 -7.68 -2.46 12.01
CA LYS A 162 -8.08 -3.15 10.78
C LYS A 162 -7.04 -2.95 9.69
N ALA A 163 -5.78 -3.12 10.06
CA ALA A 163 -4.66 -2.88 9.17
C ALA A 163 -3.65 -4.02 9.21
N ILE A 164 -2.90 -4.14 8.12
CA ILE A 164 -1.71 -4.98 8.02
C ILE A 164 -0.56 -4.04 7.70
N VAL A 165 0.53 -4.18 8.46
CA VAL A 165 1.79 -3.46 8.21
C VAL A 165 2.77 -4.44 7.59
N ILE A 166 3.39 -4.03 6.50
CA ILE A 166 4.49 -4.74 5.85
C ILE A 166 5.70 -3.84 5.96
N ALA A 167 6.77 -4.29 6.60
CA ALA A 167 7.98 -3.50 6.76
C ALA A 167 9.20 -4.29 6.27
N LYS A 168 10.18 -3.59 5.68
CA LYS A 168 11.50 -4.16 5.43
C LYS A 168 12.14 -4.50 6.78
N GLY A 169 12.22 -5.80 7.05
CA GLY A 169 12.79 -6.37 8.26
C GLY A 169 14.25 -6.76 8.09
N LYS A 170 14.89 -7.24 9.17
CA LYS A 170 16.28 -7.77 9.11
C LYS A 170 16.48 -8.82 8.01
N ARG A 171 15.46 -9.66 7.77
CA ARG A 171 15.49 -10.70 6.72
C ARG A 171 15.64 -10.14 5.31
N TYR A 172 15.12 -8.93 5.06
CA TYR A 172 15.21 -8.28 3.77
C TYR A 172 16.63 -7.74 3.52
N TYR A 173 17.19 -7.01 4.49
CA TYR A 173 18.55 -6.48 4.41
C TYR A 173 19.61 -7.58 4.21
N HIS A 174 19.45 -8.74 4.84
CA HIS A 174 20.35 -9.88 4.62
C HIS A 174 20.34 -10.46 3.20
N ILE A 175 19.24 -10.31 2.44
CA ILE A 175 19.14 -10.83 1.07
C ILE A 175 19.80 -9.86 0.09
N ASP A 176 19.61 -8.55 0.29
CA ASP A 176 20.25 -7.52 -0.54
C ASP A 176 21.78 -7.55 -0.35
N ASP A 177 22.26 -7.72 0.89
CA ASP A 177 23.69 -7.86 1.21
C ASP A 177 24.34 -9.09 0.54
N ILE A 178 23.59 -10.17 0.28
CA ILE A 178 24.14 -11.37 -0.38
C ILE A 178 24.20 -11.18 -1.90
N ASN A 179 23.19 -10.53 -2.49
CA ASN A 179 23.13 -10.31 -3.94
C ASN A 179 24.17 -9.29 -4.44
N GLU A 180 24.60 -8.34 -3.61
CA GLU A 180 25.70 -7.43 -3.96
C GLU A 180 27.07 -8.11 -3.91
N VAL A 181 27.28 -9.08 -3.00
CA VAL A 181 28.58 -9.76 -2.87
C VAL A 181 28.81 -10.73 -4.04
N ASP A 182 27.77 -11.43 -4.51
CA ASP A 182 27.91 -12.38 -5.63
C ASP A 182 28.07 -11.69 -7.01
N GLN A 183 27.72 -10.41 -7.15
CA GLN A 183 27.97 -9.65 -8.38
C GLN A 183 29.42 -9.15 -8.47
N VAL A 184 30.05 -8.81 -7.34
CA VAL A 184 31.45 -8.36 -7.32
C VAL A 184 32.43 -9.50 -7.61
N VAL A 185 32.08 -10.76 -7.29
CA VAL A 185 32.97 -11.90 -7.56
C VAL A 185 32.97 -12.31 -9.04
N ASN A 186 31.90 -12.04 -9.78
CA ASN A 186 31.77 -12.45 -11.20
C ASN A 186 32.33 -11.43 -12.22
N GLU A 187 32.78 -10.25 -11.78
CA GLU A 187 33.48 -9.28 -12.65
C GLU A 187 35.01 -9.34 -12.52
N VAL A 188 35.54 -10.29 -11.73
CA VAL A 188 36.99 -10.43 -11.45
C VAL A 188 37.58 -11.75 -11.97
N GLU A 189 36.86 -12.47 -12.85
CA GLU A 189 37.40 -13.62 -13.61
C GLU A 189 37.54 -13.34 -15.12
#